data_AF-A0A9P6HHC4-F1
#
_entry.id   AF-A0A9P6HHC4-F1
#
_cell.length_a   1.000
_cell.length_b   1.000
_cell.length_c   1.000
_cell.angle_alpha   90.00
_cell.angle_beta   90.00
_cell.angle_gamma   90.00
#
_symmetry.space_group_name_H-M   'P 1'
#
loop_
_entity.id
_entity.type
_entity.pdbx_description
1 polymer ?
#
loop_
_entity_poly.entity_id
_entity_poly.type
_entity_poly.pdbx_seq_one_letter_code
_entity_poly.pdbx_strand_id
1 'polypeptide(L)'
;MSLAQDPHPDVDHWLGNHHRVGSTEDGEEIHVFAIEHGNVYATDNEKTFEVSFGLGPITIRIVIVINFDTKSLSVCAYGKLPFLPEFKIACGTGSLTEGITLKFDFKVISGSFTFYIKDGWLWLHYDVSVLGKHWKGDVKLIPLPF
;
A
#
# COMPACT_ATOMS: atom_id res chain seq x y z
N MET A 1 26.92 -22.12 27.13
CA MET A 1 26.14 -22.23 25.88
C MET A 1 25.54 -20.85 25.64
N SER A 2 26.20 -20.03 24.82
CA SER A 2 25.77 -18.65 24.56
C SER A 2 24.68 -18.72 23.49
N LEU A 3 23.48 -18.23 23.80
CA LEU A 3 22.49 -17.96 22.78
C LEU A 3 23.05 -16.81 21.93
N ALA A 4 23.40 -17.10 20.68
CA ALA A 4 23.69 -16.04 19.72
C ALA A 4 22.42 -15.20 19.60
N GLN A 5 22.53 -13.92 19.97
CA GLN A 5 21.50 -12.94 19.64
C GLN A 5 21.49 -12.82 18.12
N ASP A 6 20.36 -13.13 17.50
CA ASP A 6 20.11 -12.81 16.09
C ASP A 6 20.44 -11.32 15.90
N PRO A 7 21.28 -10.95 14.92
CA PRO A 7 21.56 -9.55 14.65
C PRO A 7 20.24 -8.91 14.20
N HIS A 8 19.65 -8.09 15.07
CA HIS A 8 18.56 -7.21 14.66
C HIS A 8 19.03 -6.45 13.42
N PRO A 9 18.31 -6.55 12.28
CA PRO A 9 18.68 -5.76 11.12
C PRO A 9 18.67 -4.29 11.52
N ASP A 10 19.76 -3.59 11.21
CA ASP A 10 19.88 -2.14 11.43
C ASP A 10 18.68 -1.43 10.80
N VAL A 11 18.17 -0.39 11.47
CA VAL A 11 16.97 0.34 11.04
C VAL A 11 17.14 0.86 9.62
N ASP A 12 18.35 1.30 9.27
CA ASP A 12 18.68 1.78 7.92
C ASP A 12 18.54 0.67 6.86
N HIS A 13 18.95 -0.55 7.19
CA HIS A 13 18.79 -1.72 6.32
C HIS A 13 17.30 -2.09 6.16
N TRP A 14 16.52 -2.01 7.24
CA TRP A 14 15.08 -2.23 7.15
C TRP A 14 14.40 -1.16 6.27
N LEU A 15 14.70 0.11 6.50
CA LEU A 15 14.17 1.23 5.72
C LEU A 15 14.55 1.13 4.24
N GLY A 16 15.78 0.76 3.91
CA GLY A 16 16.22 0.57 2.53
C GLY A 16 15.35 -0.42 1.74
N ASN A 17 14.74 -1.39 2.41
CA ASN A 17 13.90 -2.42 1.80
C ASN A 17 12.39 -2.15 1.92
N HIS A 18 11.95 -1.38 2.92
CA HIS A 18 10.53 -1.24 3.25
C HIS A 18 10.01 0.20 3.14
N HIS A 19 10.87 1.20 2.90
CA HIS A 19 10.47 2.61 2.86
C HIS A 19 10.80 3.23 1.50
N ARG A 20 9.85 3.99 0.95
CA ARG A 20 10.02 4.81 -0.25
C ARG A 20 9.47 6.21 0.00
N VAL A 21 10.07 7.18 -0.65
CA VAL A 21 9.62 8.57 -0.64
C VAL A 21 9.01 8.87 -2.01
N GLY A 22 7.75 9.30 -1.99
CA GLY A 22 7.04 9.84 -3.14
C GLY A 22 6.74 11.33 -2.95
N SER A 23 6.08 11.93 -3.92
CA SER A 23 5.64 13.33 -3.84
C SER A 23 4.25 13.48 -4.44
N THR A 24 3.46 14.40 -3.87
CA THR A 24 2.21 14.85 -4.50
C THR A 24 2.49 15.68 -5.75
N GLU A 25 1.46 15.91 -6.56
CA GLU A 25 1.54 16.85 -7.69
C GLU A 25 1.94 18.27 -7.24
N ASP A 26 1.54 18.66 -6.03
CA ASP A 26 1.89 19.96 -5.43
C ASP A 26 3.28 19.97 -4.75
N GLY A 27 4.02 18.85 -4.81
CA GLY A 27 5.39 18.74 -4.29
C GLY A 27 5.49 18.40 -2.80
N GLU A 28 4.41 17.99 -2.14
CA GLU A 28 4.45 17.51 -0.75
C GLU A 28 5.04 16.11 -0.68
N GLU A 29 6.00 15.90 0.23
CA GLU A 29 6.65 14.60 0.43
C GLU A 29 5.70 13.58 1.09
N ILE A 30 5.69 12.36 0.57
CA ILE A 30 4.94 11.23 1.16
C ILE A 30 5.89 10.08 1.44
N HIS A 31 5.90 9.62 2.69
CA HIS A 31 6.60 8.41 3.09
C HIS A 31 5.66 7.22 2.98
N VAL A 32 6.08 6.23 2.19
CA VAL A 32 5.35 4.98 1.96
C VAL A 32 6.15 3.84 2.53
N PHE A 33 5.48 3.02 3.34
CA PHE A 33 6.05 1.82 3.94
C PHE A 33 5.35 0.59 3.38
N ALA A 34 6.10 -0.43 2.98
CA ALA A 34 5.57 -1.67 2.42
C ALA A 34 6.21 -2.88 3.11
N ILE A 35 5.41 -3.87 3.50
CA ILE A 35 5.84 -5.10 4.19
C ILE A 35 5.22 -6.30 3.48
N GLU A 36 6.04 -7.30 3.14
CA GLU A 36 5.56 -8.61 2.70
C GLU A 36 5.25 -9.48 3.93
N HIS A 37 4.06 -10.06 3.97
CA HIS A 37 3.64 -11.00 5.00
C HIS A 37 3.75 -12.43 4.47
N GLY A 38 4.39 -13.29 5.27
CA GLY A 38 4.34 -14.73 5.03
C GLY A 38 2.94 -15.25 5.28
N ASN A 39 2.38 -15.94 4.29
CA ASN A 39 1.07 -16.56 4.43
C ASN A 39 1.17 -17.84 5.27
N VAL A 40 0.34 -17.97 6.31
CA VAL A 40 0.34 -19.15 7.20
C VAL A 40 -0.25 -20.38 6.51
N TYR A 41 -1.21 -20.19 5.60
CA TYR A 41 -1.95 -21.27 4.92
C TYR A 41 -2.11 -21.06 3.41
N ALA A 42 -1.32 -20.18 2.78
CA ALA A 42 -1.42 -20.00 1.32
C ALA A 42 -0.47 -20.92 0.56
N THR A 43 -0.73 -21.08 -0.73
CA THR A 43 0.20 -21.70 -1.67
C THR A 43 1.36 -20.75 -1.95
N ASP A 44 2.53 -21.29 -2.32
CA ASP A 44 3.77 -20.52 -2.56
C ASP A 44 3.64 -19.38 -3.61
N ASN A 45 2.56 -19.41 -4.41
CA ASN A 45 2.33 -18.49 -5.52
C ASN A 45 1.41 -17.32 -5.16
N GLU A 46 0.92 -17.25 -3.92
CA GLU A 46 0.19 -16.11 -3.38
C GLU A 46 1.06 -15.35 -2.39
N LYS A 47 1.15 -14.03 -2.57
CA LYS A 47 1.84 -13.12 -1.65
C LYS A 47 0.89 -12.06 -1.12
N THR A 48 1.05 -11.76 0.16
CA THR A 48 0.31 -10.69 0.84
C THR A 48 1.28 -9.57 1.20
N PHE A 49 0.88 -8.34 0.89
CA PHE A 49 1.62 -7.14 1.23
C PHE A 49 0.74 -6.17 1.99
N GLU A 50 1.33 -5.48 2.95
CA GLU A 50 0.72 -4.32 3.60
C GLU A 50 1.50 -3.07 3.22
N VAL A 51 0.80 -2.06 2.72
CA VAL A 51 1.35 -0.75 2.38
C VAL A 51 0.70 0.29 3.28
N SER A 52 1.47 1.22 3.83
CA SER A 52 0.94 2.34 4.61
C SER A 52 1.60 3.67 4.27
N PHE A 53 0.80 4.74 4.31
CA PHE A 53 1.27 6.11 4.08
C PHE A 53 0.30 7.13 4.68
N GLY A 54 0.78 8.35 4.92
CA GLY A 54 -0.02 9.44 5.47
C GLY A 54 -0.50 10.41 4.39
N LEU A 55 -1.73 10.90 4.53
CA LEU A 55 -2.28 12.02 3.75
C LEU A 55 -2.86 13.06 4.72
N GLY A 56 -2.03 13.99 5.16
CA GLY A 56 -2.39 14.91 6.24
C GLY A 56 -2.68 14.13 7.54
N PRO A 57 -3.86 14.27 8.16
CA PRO A 57 -4.15 13.61 9.43
C PRO A 57 -4.58 12.15 9.31
N ILE A 58 -4.84 11.63 8.09
CA ILE A 58 -5.24 10.23 7.91
C ILE A 58 -4.03 9.37 7.58
N THR A 59 -3.91 8.22 8.24
CA THR A 59 -3.06 7.12 7.79
C THR A 59 -3.88 6.18 6.93
N ILE A 60 -3.40 5.91 5.72
CA ILE A 60 -3.97 4.92 4.82
C ILE A 60 -3.17 3.63 4.98
N ARG A 61 -3.88 2.51 5.13
CA ARG A 61 -3.32 1.15 5.12
C ARG A 61 -3.98 0.37 4.01
N ILE A 62 -3.20 -0.24 3.13
CA ILE A 62 -3.66 -1.01 1.99
C ILE A 62 -3.12 -2.43 2.13
N VAL A 63 -4.03 -3.40 2.20
CA VAL A 63 -3.70 -4.82 2.11
C VAL A 63 -3.82 -5.23 0.65
N ILE A 64 -2.76 -5.83 0.11
CA ILE A 64 -2.66 -6.25 -1.28
C ILE A 64 -2.36 -7.75 -1.30
N VAL A 65 -3.17 -8.52 -2.00
CA VAL A 65 -2.94 -9.95 -2.24
C VAL A 65 -2.75 -10.17 -3.73
N ILE A 66 -1.65 -10.79 -4.10
CA ILE A 66 -1.30 -11.10 -5.50
C ILE A 66 -1.12 -12.61 -5.62
N ASN A 67 -1.85 -13.20 -6.56
CA ASN A 67 -1.59 -14.56 -7.02
C ASN A 67 -0.88 -14.50 -8.37
N PHE A 68 0.39 -14.91 -8.42
CA PHE A 68 1.23 -14.72 -9.61
C PHE A 68 0.87 -15.68 -10.75
N ASP A 69 0.30 -16.85 -10.45
CA ASP A 69 -0.12 -17.82 -11.47
C ASP A 69 -1.33 -17.33 -12.24
N THR A 70 -2.35 -16.89 -11.51
CA THR A 70 -3.61 -16.39 -12.09
C THR A 70 -3.55 -14.93 -12.48
N LYS A 71 -2.47 -14.23 -12.09
CA LYS A 71 -2.33 -12.77 -12.16
C LYS A 71 -3.49 -12.04 -11.49
N SER A 72 -4.11 -12.64 -10.47
CA SER A 72 -5.18 -11.98 -9.74
C SER A 72 -4.61 -11.00 -8.72
N LEU A 73 -5.32 -9.90 -8.54
CA LEU A 73 -5.00 -8.83 -7.60
C LEU A 73 -6.23 -8.58 -6.73
N SER A 74 -6.06 -8.60 -5.42
CA SER A 74 -7.08 -8.19 -4.46
C SER A 74 -6.52 -7.09 -3.58
N VAL A 75 -7.28 -6.02 -3.39
CA VAL A 75 -6.86 -4.83 -2.66
C VAL A 75 -7.94 -4.40 -1.69
N CYS A 76 -7.53 -4.06 -0.47
CA CYS A 76 -8.40 -3.52 0.56
C CYS A 76 -7.73 -2.33 1.24
N ALA A 77 -8.34 -1.16 1.12
CA ALA A 77 -7.89 0.07 1.74
C ALA A 77 -8.66 0.38 3.04
N TYR A 78 -7.92 0.85 4.03
CA TYR A 78 -8.38 1.22 5.36
C TYR A 78 -7.84 2.60 5.71
N GLY A 79 -8.62 3.37 6.46
CA GLY A 79 -8.27 4.70 6.94
C GLY A 79 -8.23 4.73 8.45
N LYS A 80 -7.27 5.47 9.01
CA LYS A 80 -7.17 5.73 10.45
C LYS A 80 -6.90 7.20 10.70
N LEU A 81 -7.80 7.84 11.43
CA LEU A 81 -7.60 9.19 11.97
C LEU A 81 -7.21 9.09 13.46
N PRO A 82 -6.50 10.09 14.01
CA PRO A 82 -6.31 10.19 15.45
C PRO A 82 -7.65 10.08 16.19
N PHE A 83 -7.68 9.31 17.28
CA PHE A 83 -8.83 9.12 18.16
C PHE A 83 -10.04 8.37 17.57
N LEU A 84 -10.00 7.95 16.30
CA LEU A 84 -11.03 7.10 15.70
C LEU A 84 -10.50 5.67 15.49
N PRO A 85 -11.36 4.65 15.65
CA PRO A 85 -11.05 3.30 15.18
C PRO A 85 -10.70 3.32 13.69
N GLU A 86 -9.87 2.36 13.26
CA GLU A 86 -9.65 2.12 11.83
C GLU A 86 -10.99 1.78 11.15
N PHE A 87 -11.19 2.33 9.96
CA PHE A 87 -12.37 2.09 9.15
C PHE A 87 -11.98 1.58 7.76
N LYS A 88 -12.80 0.69 7.22
CA LYS A 88 -12.64 0.20 5.85
C LYS A 88 -13.08 1.27 4.86
N ILE A 89 -12.20 1.62 3.92
CA ILE A 89 -12.50 2.56 2.84
C ILE A 89 -13.15 1.78 1.69
N ALA A 90 -12.42 0.85 1.08
CA ALA A 90 -12.91 0.07 -0.06
C ALA A 90 -12.15 -1.23 -0.21
N CYS A 91 -12.74 -2.22 -0.87
CA CYS A 91 -12.01 -3.37 -1.41
C CYS A 91 -12.42 -3.61 -2.86
N GLY A 92 -11.54 -4.27 -3.60
CA GLY A 92 -11.81 -4.72 -4.95
C GLY A 92 -10.88 -5.86 -5.33
N THR A 93 -11.31 -6.64 -6.31
CA THR A 93 -10.55 -7.74 -6.89
C THR A 93 -10.60 -7.59 -8.40
N GLY A 94 -9.50 -7.93 -9.06
CA GLY A 94 -9.34 -7.79 -10.51
C GLY A 94 -8.07 -8.47 -10.99
N SER A 95 -7.57 -8.03 -12.15
CA SER A 95 -6.36 -8.56 -12.75
C SER A 95 -5.19 -7.62 -12.52
N LEU A 96 -4.01 -8.18 -12.24
CA LEU A 96 -2.76 -7.44 -12.16
C LEU A 96 -2.46 -6.73 -13.49
N THR A 97 -2.83 -7.32 -14.64
CA THR A 97 -2.57 -6.75 -15.97
C THR A 97 -3.46 -5.59 -16.34
N GLU A 98 -4.71 -5.58 -15.85
CA GLU A 98 -5.68 -4.52 -16.15
C GLU A 98 -5.67 -3.42 -15.08
N GLY A 99 -5.17 -3.73 -13.89
CA GLY A 99 -5.23 -2.85 -12.74
C GLY A 99 -6.61 -2.88 -12.06
N ILE A 100 -6.72 -2.13 -10.96
CA ILE A 100 -7.96 -2.02 -10.18
C ILE A 100 -8.13 -0.57 -9.74
N THR A 101 -9.33 -0.02 -9.92
CA THR A 101 -9.70 1.26 -9.32
C THR A 101 -10.73 1.05 -8.22
N LEU A 102 -10.37 1.45 -7.00
CA LEU A 102 -11.29 1.58 -5.87
C LEU A 102 -11.82 3.00 -5.84
N LYS A 103 -13.15 3.16 -5.88
CA LYS A 103 -13.83 4.44 -5.68
C LYS A 103 -14.53 4.43 -4.34
N PHE A 104 -14.48 5.55 -3.63
CA PHE A 104 -15.06 5.69 -2.30
C PHE A 104 -15.52 7.11 -2.06
N ASP A 105 -16.56 7.24 -1.24
CA ASP A 105 -17.12 8.53 -0.84
C ASP A 105 -17.58 8.46 0.62
N PHE A 106 -16.70 8.90 1.52
CA PHE A 106 -16.99 9.04 2.94
C PHE A 106 -16.83 10.49 3.36
N LYS A 107 -17.55 10.88 4.41
CA LYS A 107 -17.50 12.25 4.96
C LYS A 107 -16.09 12.75 5.26
N VAL A 108 -15.17 11.86 5.65
CA VAL A 108 -13.79 12.22 6.03
C VAL A 108 -12.77 11.99 4.91
N ILE A 109 -13.11 11.14 3.93
CA ILE A 109 -12.26 10.80 2.80
C ILE A 109 -13.10 10.38 1.59
N SER A 110 -12.86 10.99 0.43
CA SER A 110 -13.50 10.61 -0.83
C SER A 110 -12.48 10.59 -1.96
N GLY A 111 -12.81 9.94 -3.07
CA GLY A 111 -11.97 9.88 -4.26
C GLY A 111 -11.69 8.45 -4.72
N SER A 112 -10.47 8.21 -5.19
CA SER A 112 -10.09 6.92 -5.75
C SER A 112 -8.64 6.53 -5.53
N PHE A 113 -8.43 5.22 -5.51
CA PHE A 113 -7.12 4.57 -5.58
C PHE A 113 -7.10 3.68 -6.82
N THR A 114 -6.15 3.92 -7.71
CA THR A 114 -5.95 3.12 -8.93
C THR A 114 -4.62 2.40 -8.84
N PHE A 115 -4.66 1.07 -8.83
CA PHE A 115 -3.52 0.19 -8.82
C PHE A 115 -3.21 -0.26 -10.25
N TYR A 116 -1.97 -0.12 -10.69
CA TYR A 116 -1.57 -0.46 -12.07
C TYR A 116 -0.10 -0.89 -12.14
N ILE A 117 0.27 -1.65 -13.17
CA ILE A 117 1.68 -2.01 -13.41
C ILE A 117 2.35 -0.94 -14.26
N LYS A 118 3.55 -0.53 -13.87
CA LYS A 118 4.45 0.26 -14.72
C LYS A 118 5.91 -0.06 -14.38
N ASP A 119 6.72 -0.27 -15.42
CA ASP A 119 8.17 -0.51 -15.34
C ASP A 119 8.59 -1.66 -14.39
N GLY A 120 7.79 -2.73 -14.31
CA GLY A 120 8.05 -3.88 -13.43
C GLY A 120 7.63 -3.68 -11.96
N TRP A 121 6.84 -2.65 -11.67
CA TRP A 121 6.34 -2.36 -10.32
C TRP A 121 4.83 -2.25 -10.30
N LEU A 122 4.24 -2.58 -9.15
CA LEU A 122 2.89 -2.14 -8.81
C LEU A 122 2.96 -0.69 -8.34
N TRP A 123 2.17 0.16 -8.98
CA TRP A 123 1.98 1.57 -8.64
C TRP A 123 0.60 1.81 -8.10
N LEU A 124 0.49 2.84 -7.27
CA LEU A 124 -0.76 3.42 -6.82
C LEU A 124 -0.83 4.86 -7.31
N HIS A 125 -1.82 5.15 -8.14
CA HIS A 125 -2.30 6.50 -8.36
C HIS A 125 -3.38 6.80 -7.32
N TYR A 126 -3.22 7.86 -6.55
CA TYR A 126 -4.25 8.35 -5.64
C TYR A 126 -4.75 9.71 -6.13
N ASP A 127 -6.07 9.87 -6.10
CA ASP A 127 -6.76 11.13 -6.34
C ASP A 127 -7.87 11.20 -5.28
N VAL A 128 -7.57 11.86 -4.16
CA VAL A 128 -8.38 11.78 -2.95
C VAL A 128 -8.53 13.12 -2.27
N SER A 129 -9.69 13.35 -1.66
CA SER A 129 -9.95 14.47 -0.77
C SER A 129 -10.03 13.99 0.67
N VAL A 130 -9.20 14.52 1.56
CA VAL A 130 -9.18 14.20 2.99
C VAL A 130 -9.50 15.46 3.77
N LEU A 131 -10.59 15.45 4.54
CA LEU A 131 -11.06 16.61 5.33
C LEU A 131 -11.07 17.94 4.53
N GLY A 132 -11.41 17.87 3.25
CA GLY A 132 -11.51 19.02 2.35
C GLY A 132 -10.21 19.44 1.65
N LYS A 133 -9.04 18.85 2.00
CA LYS A 133 -7.80 19.02 1.23
C LYS A 133 -7.69 17.95 0.16
N HIS A 134 -7.41 18.34 -1.07
CA HIS A 134 -7.19 17.44 -2.19
C HIS A 134 -5.73 16.98 -2.23
N TRP A 135 -5.53 15.71 -2.55
CA TRP A 135 -4.24 15.04 -2.64
C TRP A 135 -4.22 14.20 -3.91
N LYS A 136 -3.21 14.42 -4.75
CA LYS A 136 -3.06 13.67 -6.00
C LYS A 136 -1.60 13.32 -6.26
N GLY A 137 -1.37 12.14 -6.82
CA GLY A 137 -0.04 11.70 -7.21
C GLY A 137 0.07 10.20 -7.43
N ASP A 138 1.30 9.79 -7.72
CA ASP A 138 1.67 8.41 -8.02
C ASP A 138 2.77 7.95 -7.09
N VAL A 139 2.60 6.74 -6.54
CA VAL A 139 3.63 6.13 -5.72
C VAL A 139 3.87 4.68 -6.10
N LYS A 140 5.15 4.34 -6.18
CA LYS A 140 5.65 3.00 -6.40
C LYS A 140 5.50 2.19 -5.11
N LEU A 141 4.85 1.03 -5.21
CA LEU A 141 4.55 0.19 -4.05
C LEU A 141 5.51 -0.99 -3.93
N ILE A 142 5.37 -1.97 -4.82
CA ILE A 142 5.99 -3.29 -4.69
C ILE A 142 6.65 -3.67 -6.02
N PRO A 143 7.91 -4.15 -6.02
CA PRO A 143 8.53 -4.67 -7.22
C PRO A 143 7.89 -6.01 -7.57
N LEU A 144 7.63 -6.25 -8.85
CA LEU A 144 7.01 -7.49 -9.30
C LEU A 144 8.06 -8.40 -9.97
N PRO A 145 8.04 -9.72 -9.75
CA PRO A 145 9.13 -10.63 -10.09
C PRO A 145 9.11 -11.14 -11.55
N PHE A 146 8.60 -10.35 -12.50
CA PHE A 146 8.38 -10.79 -13.90
C PHE A 146 9.17 -9.98 -14.93
#